data_AF-A0A0G1NC96-F1
#
_entry.id   AF-A0A0G1NC96-F1
#
_cell.length_a   1.000
_cell.length_b   1.000
_cell.length_c   1.000
_cell.angle_alpha   90.00
_cell.angle_beta   90.00
_cell.angle_gamma   90.00
#
_symmetry.space_group_name_H-M   'P 1'
#
loop_
_entity.id
_entity.type
_entity.pdbx_description
1 polymer ?
#
loop_
_entity_poly.entity_id
_entity_poly.type
_entity_poly.pdbx_seq_one_letter_code
_entity_poly.pdbx_strand_id
1 'polypeptide(L)'
;SVALEDPNNLVDLEFLERYLKGRIVPYLASENSLNIGFSLYGKTTVQNFKKVIEDNIRLSLRSKTKGDEAAEDVPIVAIVDNVISYALSLRASDIHTEVFKDYIIIRYRVDGVLHEILRIPKEVHPAIVARVKLLSELKIDEHSKPQDGRFRYQSAGVIVDIRVSVMPTFYGEKIVMRLLRSTARPLSFRELGMLDDTAKFLEDNIKKSYGMVLVTGP
;
A
#
# COMPACT_ATOMS: atom_id res chain seq x y z
N SER A 1 -28.02 -9.57 -1.47
CA SER A 1 -28.21 -8.12 -1.33
C SER A 1 -27.05 -7.40 -2.00
N VAL A 2 -27.25 -6.17 -2.47
CA VAL A 2 -26.23 -5.38 -3.16
C VAL A 2 -26.20 -3.99 -2.56
N ALA A 3 -25.01 -3.48 -2.25
CA ALA A 3 -24.80 -2.10 -1.84
C ALA A 3 -24.59 -1.21 -3.08
N LEU A 4 -25.34 -0.11 -3.19
CA LEU A 4 -25.35 0.79 -4.35
C LEU A 4 -25.32 2.24 -3.88
N GLU A 5 -24.69 3.11 -4.68
CA GLU A 5 -24.73 4.56 -4.47
C GLU A 5 -26.12 5.12 -4.77
N ASP A 6 -26.76 4.60 -5.83
CA ASP A 6 -28.17 4.86 -6.14
C ASP A 6 -28.97 3.54 -6.22
N PRO A 7 -29.71 3.17 -5.16
CA PRO A 7 -30.61 2.02 -5.15
C PRO A 7 -31.76 2.09 -6.16
N ASN A 8 -32.03 3.26 -6.75
CA ASN A 8 -33.09 3.44 -7.75
C ASN A 8 -32.58 3.30 -9.19
N ASN A 9 -31.28 3.06 -9.39
CA ASN A 9 -30.74 2.81 -10.73
C ASN A 9 -31.19 1.43 -11.24
N LEU A 10 -32.32 1.41 -11.92
CA LEU A 10 -32.92 0.19 -12.48
C LEU A 10 -32.01 -0.49 -13.51
N VAL A 11 -31.16 0.26 -14.23
CA VAL A 11 -30.23 -0.29 -15.22
C VAL A 11 -29.20 -1.19 -14.54
N ASP A 12 -28.61 -0.71 -13.45
CA ASP A 12 -27.61 -1.46 -12.69
C ASP A 12 -28.24 -2.68 -11.99
N LEU A 13 -29.46 -2.52 -11.47
CA LEU A 13 -30.21 -3.61 -10.85
C LEU A 13 -30.53 -4.72 -11.85
N GLU A 14 -31.10 -4.38 -13.00
CA GLU A 14 -31.42 -5.37 -14.05
C GLU A 14 -30.16 -6.08 -14.55
N PHE A 15 -29.06 -5.34 -14.72
CA PHE A 15 -27.77 -5.91 -15.08
C PHE A 15 -27.29 -6.94 -14.04
N LEU A 16 -27.30 -6.56 -12.76
CA LEU A 16 -26.83 -7.42 -11.70
C LEU A 16 -27.75 -8.63 -11.49
N GLU A 17 -29.08 -8.48 -11.57
CA GLU A 17 -30.03 -9.58 -11.43
C GLU A 17 -29.85 -10.60 -12.56
N ARG A 18 -29.63 -10.12 -13.79
CA ARG A 18 -29.34 -10.97 -14.94
C ARG A 18 -28.01 -11.70 -14.80
N TYR A 19 -26.97 -11.01 -14.34
CA TYR A 19 -25.63 -11.58 -14.18
C TYR A 19 -25.58 -12.62 -13.05
N LEU A 20 -26.16 -12.30 -11.90
CA LEU A 20 -26.15 -13.15 -10.70
C LEU A 20 -27.25 -14.21 -10.70
N LYS A 21 -28.17 -14.18 -11.67
CA LYS A 21 -29.30 -15.11 -11.83
C LYS A 21 -30.13 -15.23 -10.55
N GLY A 22 -30.42 -14.11 -9.90
CA GLY A 22 -31.15 -14.08 -8.65
C GLY A 22 -31.75 -12.71 -8.36
N ARG A 23 -32.78 -12.68 -7.50
CA ARG A 23 -33.37 -11.44 -7.02
C ARG A 23 -32.39 -10.68 -6.15
N ILE A 24 -32.24 -9.38 -6.41
CA ILE A 24 -31.36 -8.50 -5.66
C ILE A 24 -32.17 -7.64 -4.71
N VAL A 25 -31.71 -7.58 -3.46
CA VAL A 25 -32.21 -6.60 -2.48
C VAL A 25 -31.19 -5.47 -2.41
N PRO A 26 -31.51 -4.27 -2.93
CA PRO A 26 -30.59 -3.14 -2.92
C PRO A 26 -30.54 -2.45 -1.55
N TYR A 27 -29.36 -1.96 -1.20
CA TYR A 27 -29.10 -1.15 -0.01
C TYR A 27 -28.32 0.09 -0.40
N LEU A 28 -28.70 1.25 0.14
CA LEU A 28 -27.97 2.49 -0.04
C LEU A 28 -26.63 2.43 0.69
N ALA A 29 -25.54 2.73 0.00
CA ALA A 29 -24.22 2.88 0.58
C ALA A 29 -23.56 4.14 0.03
N SER A 30 -22.88 4.90 0.90
CA SER A 30 -22.09 6.04 0.43
C SER A 30 -20.90 5.57 -0.40
N GLU A 31 -20.43 6.42 -1.31
CA GLU A 31 -19.22 6.19 -2.10
C GLU A 31 -18.03 5.77 -1.21
N ASN A 32 -17.87 6.41 -0.06
CA ASN A 32 -16.82 6.05 0.90
C ASN A 32 -16.99 4.62 1.47
N SER A 33 -18.22 4.22 1.80
CA SER A 33 -18.52 2.87 2.31
C SER A 33 -18.32 1.81 1.23
N LEU A 34 -18.69 2.13 -0.03
CA LEU A 34 -18.45 1.28 -1.19
C LEU A 34 -16.95 1.12 -1.44
N ASN A 35 -16.17 2.19 -1.41
CA ASN A 35 -14.72 2.16 -1.56
C ASN A 35 -14.03 1.31 -0.48
N ILE A 36 -14.50 1.42 0.78
CA ILE A 36 -14.06 0.53 1.86
C ILE A 36 -14.44 -0.93 1.54
N GLY A 37 -15.68 -1.18 1.12
CA GLY A 37 -16.14 -2.51 0.69
C GLY A 37 -15.30 -3.09 -0.44
N PHE A 38 -15.02 -2.32 -1.49
CA PHE A 38 -14.14 -2.72 -2.60
C PHE A 38 -12.70 -2.98 -2.13
N SER A 39 -12.18 -2.19 -1.18
CA SER A 39 -10.87 -2.44 -0.58
C SER A 39 -10.81 -3.75 0.22
N LEU A 40 -11.92 -4.14 0.87
CA LEU A 40 -12.04 -5.35 1.70
C LEU A 40 -12.34 -6.61 0.89
N TYR A 41 -13.26 -6.53 -0.06
CA TYR A 41 -13.68 -7.62 -0.96
C TYR A 41 -12.84 -7.72 -2.22
N GLY A 42 -11.94 -6.76 -2.46
CA GLY A 42 -10.84 -6.85 -3.43
C GLY A 42 -9.82 -7.95 -3.11
N LYS A 43 -10.18 -9.02 -2.39
CA LYS A 43 -9.37 -10.24 -2.26
C LYS A 43 -9.32 -11.07 -3.55
N THR A 44 -10.16 -10.78 -4.55
CA THR A 44 -10.07 -11.36 -5.91
C THR A 44 -8.97 -10.70 -6.77
N THR A 45 -8.18 -9.79 -6.20
CA THR A 45 -7.33 -8.82 -6.93
C THR A 45 -5.94 -9.32 -7.33
N VAL A 46 -5.49 -10.53 -6.95
CA VAL A 46 -4.12 -10.96 -7.33
C VAL A 46 -3.97 -11.05 -8.86
N GLN A 47 -5.00 -11.49 -9.59
CA GLN A 47 -4.95 -11.55 -11.06
C GLN A 47 -5.18 -10.20 -11.75
N ASN A 48 -6.07 -9.36 -11.22
CA ASN A 48 -6.30 -8.02 -11.79
C ASN A 48 -5.12 -7.06 -11.52
N PHE A 49 -4.49 -7.14 -10.35
CA PHE A 49 -3.32 -6.31 -10.01
C PHE A 49 -2.16 -6.54 -10.97
N LYS A 50 -1.75 -7.80 -11.19
CA LYS A 50 -0.66 -8.12 -12.11
C LYS A 50 -0.94 -7.60 -13.51
N LYS A 51 -2.17 -7.83 -14.01
CA LYS A 51 -2.58 -7.37 -15.33
C LYS A 51 -2.56 -5.84 -15.47
N VAL A 52 -3.07 -5.11 -14.47
CA VAL A 52 -3.05 -3.64 -14.46
C VAL A 52 -1.61 -3.11 -14.46
N ILE A 53 -0.72 -3.72 -13.69
CA ILE A 53 0.69 -3.32 -13.69
C ILE A 53 1.36 -3.64 -15.03
N GLU A 54 1.13 -4.83 -15.59
CA GLU A 54 1.66 -5.22 -16.91
C GLU A 54 1.19 -4.27 -18.03
N ASP A 55 -0.08 -3.88 -18.03
CA ASP A 55 -0.63 -2.95 -19.00
C ASP A 55 -0.03 -1.54 -18.85
N ASN A 56 0.15 -1.05 -17.62
CA ASN A 56 0.84 0.22 -17.37
C ASN A 56 2.32 0.18 -17.76
N ILE A 57 3.00 -0.95 -17.56
CA ILE A 57 4.39 -1.13 -18.01
C ILE A 57 4.46 -1.08 -19.53
N ARG A 58 3.55 -1.77 -20.23
CA ARG A 58 3.49 -1.72 -21.70
C ARG A 58 3.27 -0.30 -22.20
N LEU A 59 2.41 0.46 -21.54
CA LEU A 59 2.15 1.87 -21.87
C LEU A 59 3.41 2.72 -21.64
N SER A 60 4.07 2.58 -20.48
CA SER A 60 5.30 3.29 -20.15
C SER A 60 6.42 3.02 -21.17
N LEU A 61 6.64 1.75 -21.53
CA LEU A 61 7.65 1.38 -22.54
C LEU A 61 7.35 1.96 -23.92
N ARG A 62 6.07 2.06 -24.30
CA ARG A 62 5.65 2.69 -25.56
C ARG A 62 5.85 4.21 -25.55
N SER A 63 5.50 4.88 -24.45
CA SER A 63 5.73 6.33 -24.28
C SER A 63 7.22 6.67 -24.38
N LYS A 64 8.08 5.83 -23.78
CA LYS A 64 9.55 5.97 -23.86
C LYS A 64 10.13 5.85 -25.25
N THR A 65 9.48 5.06 -26.12
CA THR A 65 9.89 4.95 -27.52
C THR A 65 9.49 6.19 -28.33
N LYS A 66 8.49 6.95 -27.88
CA LYS A 66 7.96 8.14 -28.56
C LYS A 66 8.57 9.46 -28.07
N GLY A 67 9.30 9.46 -26.95
CA GLY A 67 10.01 10.64 -26.43
C GLY A 67 9.12 11.68 -25.73
N ASP A 68 7.89 11.30 -25.35
CA ASP A 68 6.96 12.18 -24.64
C ASP A 68 7.12 12.02 -23.11
N GLU A 69 7.94 12.88 -22.49
CA GLU A 69 8.25 12.83 -21.04
C GLU A 69 6.98 12.89 -20.17
N ALA A 70 6.03 13.77 -20.48
CA ALA A 70 4.77 13.89 -19.73
C ALA A 70 3.86 12.65 -19.86
N ALA A 71 3.98 11.88 -20.96
CA ALA A 71 3.23 10.65 -21.18
C ALA A 71 3.88 9.43 -20.52
N GLU A 72 5.14 9.52 -20.10
CA GLU A 72 5.81 8.50 -19.28
C GLU A 72 5.39 8.54 -17.81
N ASP A 73 5.07 9.74 -17.30
CA ASP A 73 4.76 9.93 -15.87
C ASP A 73 3.46 9.27 -15.44
N VAL A 74 2.39 9.37 -16.25
CA VAL A 74 1.05 8.88 -15.86
C VAL A 74 1.02 7.37 -15.57
N PRO A 75 1.58 6.48 -16.43
CA PRO A 75 1.64 5.06 -16.13
C PRO A 75 2.51 4.72 -14.91
N ILE A 76 3.58 5.47 -14.66
CA ILE A 76 4.50 5.25 -13.54
C ILE A 76 3.85 5.62 -12.21
N VAL A 77 3.12 6.75 -12.18
CA VAL A 77 2.28 7.15 -11.04
C VAL A 77 1.30 6.03 -10.70
N ALA A 78 0.59 5.52 -11.70
CA ALA A 78 -0.36 4.42 -11.52
C ALA A 78 0.32 3.15 -10.99
N ILE A 79 1.51 2.78 -11.46
CA ILE A 79 2.26 1.61 -10.96
C ILE A 79 2.55 1.77 -9.47
N VAL A 80 3.11 2.91 -9.06
CA VAL A 80 3.48 3.16 -7.64
C VAL A 80 2.24 3.19 -6.76
N ASP A 81 1.17 3.87 -7.17
CA ASP A 81 -0.07 3.96 -6.41
C ASP A 81 -0.75 2.60 -6.25
N ASN A 82 -0.78 1.78 -7.31
CA ASN A 82 -1.31 0.42 -7.25
C ASN A 82 -0.46 -0.45 -6.32
N VAL A 83 0.87 -0.38 -6.39
CA VAL A 83 1.77 -1.13 -5.49
C VAL A 83 1.48 -0.79 -4.03
N ILE A 84 1.39 0.50 -3.69
CA ILE A 84 1.09 0.94 -2.32
C ILE A 84 -0.33 0.50 -1.90
N SER A 85 -1.34 0.74 -2.74
CA SER A 85 -2.73 0.37 -2.45
C SER A 85 -2.90 -1.14 -2.25
N TYR A 86 -2.22 -1.95 -3.04
CA TYR A 86 -2.26 -3.40 -2.90
C TYR A 86 -1.53 -3.90 -1.64
N ALA A 87 -0.43 -3.26 -1.27
CA ALA A 87 0.22 -3.55 0.01
C ALA A 87 -0.68 -3.22 1.21
N LEU A 88 -1.45 -2.13 1.12
CA LEU A 88 -2.42 -1.75 2.15
C LEU A 88 -3.60 -2.73 2.24
N SER A 89 -4.14 -3.21 1.12
CA SER A 89 -5.24 -4.20 1.15
C SER A 89 -4.79 -5.52 1.77
N LEU A 90 -3.53 -5.92 1.56
CA LEU A 90 -2.91 -7.11 2.16
C LEU A 90 -2.41 -6.91 3.60
N ARG A 91 -2.55 -5.72 4.18
CA ARG A 91 -2.01 -5.41 5.52
C ARG A 91 -0.51 -5.64 5.67
N ALA A 92 0.25 -5.36 4.61
CA ALA A 92 1.70 -5.40 4.68
C ALA A 92 2.28 -4.34 5.62
N SER A 93 3.38 -4.66 6.30
CA SER A 93 4.17 -3.73 7.12
C SER A 93 5.22 -2.99 6.31
N ASP A 94 5.83 -3.66 5.32
CA ASP A 94 6.91 -3.12 4.50
C ASP A 94 6.73 -3.54 3.03
N ILE A 95 7.07 -2.65 2.12
CA ILE A 95 7.20 -2.89 0.68
C ILE A 95 8.70 -2.83 0.35
N HIS A 96 9.20 -3.85 -0.34
CA HIS A 96 10.57 -3.94 -0.80
C HIS A 96 10.59 -3.95 -2.33
N THR A 97 11.25 -2.98 -2.94
CA THR A 97 11.52 -2.94 -4.38
C THR A 97 13.02 -3.16 -4.59
N GLU A 98 13.36 -4.30 -5.18
CA GLU A 98 14.74 -4.76 -5.35
C GLU A 98 15.07 -4.95 -6.82
N VAL A 99 16.19 -4.38 -7.26
CA VAL A 99 16.65 -4.46 -8.64
C VAL A 99 17.73 -5.52 -8.80
N PHE A 100 17.57 -6.35 -9.82
CA PHE A 100 18.54 -7.35 -10.25
C PHE A 100 19.09 -6.99 -11.64
N LYS A 101 19.88 -7.89 -12.22
CA LYS A 101 20.51 -7.66 -13.52
C LYS A 101 19.49 -7.29 -14.61
N ASP A 102 18.41 -8.08 -14.71
CA ASP A 102 17.47 -8.03 -15.83
C ASP A 102 16.02 -7.72 -15.41
N TYR A 103 15.72 -7.69 -14.10
CA TYR A 103 14.35 -7.49 -13.60
C TYR A 103 14.34 -6.83 -12.23
N ILE A 104 13.16 -6.38 -11.82
CA ILE A 104 12.85 -5.86 -10.48
C ILE A 104 11.94 -6.87 -9.79
N ILE A 105 12.15 -7.09 -8.50
CA ILE A 105 11.21 -7.81 -7.63
C ILE A 105 10.56 -6.82 -6.67
N ILE A 106 9.24 -6.90 -6.56
CA ILE A 106 8.47 -6.27 -5.48
C ILE A 106 8.03 -7.34 -4.49
N ARG A 107 8.42 -7.18 -3.22
CA ARG A 107 8.07 -8.08 -2.11
C ARG A 107 7.35 -7.32 -1.01
N TYR A 108 6.35 -7.94 -0.40
CA TYR A 108 5.67 -7.39 0.77
C TYR A 108 6.03 -8.19 2.01
N ARG A 109 6.23 -7.50 3.13
CA ARG A 109 6.26 -8.15 4.44
C ARG A 109 4.83 -8.17 5.00
N VAL A 110 4.24 -9.34 5.13
CA VAL A 110 2.91 -9.55 5.72
C VAL A 110 3.09 -10.45 6.93
N ASP A 111 2.62 -10.01 8.09
CA ASP A 111 2.74 -10.74 9.37
C ASP A 111 4.19 -11.21 9.66
N GLY A 112 5.16 -10.35 9.34
CA GLY A 112 6.59 -10.60 9.56
C GLY A 112 7.30 -11.38 8.43
N VAL A 113 6.55 -12.05 7.55
CA VAL A 113 7.07 -12.91 6.47
C VAL A 113 7.13 -12.14 5.14
N LEU A 114 8.22 -12.32 4.40
CA LEU A 114 8.39 -11.72 3.07
C LEU A 114 7.75 -12.60 1.99
N HIS A 115 6.88 -12.00 1.19
CA HIS A 115 6.22 -12.63 0.05
C HIS A 115 6.60 -11.92 -1.25
N GLU A 116 6.97 -12.68 -2.27
CA GLU A 116 7.18 -12.15 -3.61
C GLU A 116 5.83 -11.90 -4.29
N ILE A 117 5.59 -10.66 -4.71
CA ILE A 117 4.29 -10.24 -5.25
C ILE A 117 4.35 -10.12 -6.77
N LEU A 118 5.42 -9.51 -7.27
CA LEU A 118 5.51 -9.11 -8.66
C LEU A 118 6.97 -9.12 -9.12
N ARG A 119 7.19 -9.55 -10.36
CA ARG A 119 8.42 -9.32 -11.11
C ARG A 119 8.11 -8.47 -12.34
N ILE A 120 8.91 -7.44 -12.58
CA ILE A 120 8.72 -6.52 -13.71
C ILE A 120 10.04 -6.25 -14.43
N PRO A 121 9.99 -5.84 -15.70
CA PRO A 121 11.19 -5.49 -16.46
C PRO A 121 12.00 -4.37 -15.80
N LYS A 122 13.33 -4.40 -15.93
CA LYS A 122 14.23 -3.43 -15.29
C LYS A 122 14.09 -2.00 -15.85
N GLU A 123 13.59 -1.86 -17.06
CA GLU A 123 13.53 -0.61 -17.82
C GLU A 123 12.68 0.46 -17.13
N VAL A 124 11.70 0.06 -16.31
CA VAL A 124 10.84 0.96 -15.53
C VAL A 124 11.44 1.33 -14.17
N HIS A 125 12.56 0.71 -13.76
CA HIS A 125 13.20 0.93 -12.46
C HIS A 125 13.53 2.40 -12.20
N PRO A 126 14.22 3.12 -13.11
CA PRO A 126 14.64 4.50 -12.85
C PRO A 126 13.44 5.43 -12.62
N ALA A 127 12.34 5.22 -13.36
CA ALA A 127 11.14 6.01 -13.23
C ALA A 127 10.39 5.74 -11.91
N ILE A 128 10.34 4.48 -11.47
CA ILE A 128 9.80 4.11 -10.15
C ILE A 128 10.61 4.78 -9.03
N VAL A 129 11.96 4.74 -9.12
CA VAL A 129 12.82 5.37 -8.12
C VAL A 129 12.62 6.89 -8.09
N ALA A 130 12.60 7.54 -9.26
CA ALA A 130 12.36 8.98 -9.36
C ALA A 130 11.01 9.36 -8.76
N ARG A 131 9.94 8.59 -9.04
CA ARG A 131 8.61 8.82 -8.48
C ARG A 131 8.59 8.70 -6.96
N VAL A 132 9.22 7.66 -6.40
CA VAL A 132 9.28 7.48 -4.95
C VAL A 132 10.12 8.57 -4.28
N LYS A 133 11.24 8.97 -4.87
CA LYS A 133 12.07 10.09 -4.38
C LYS A 133 11.28 11.40 -4.37
N LEU A 134 10.56 11.69 -5.45
CA LEU A 134 9.72 12.87 -5.57
C LEU A 134 8.62 12.90 -4.49
N LEU A 135 7.91 11.78 -4.28
CA LEU A 135 6.89 11.67 -3.23
C LEU A 135 7.47 11.92 -1.83
N SER A 136 8.72 11.51 -1.61
CA SER A 136 9.40 11.54 -0.31
C SER A 136 10.28 12.78 -0.10
N GLU A 137 10.21 13.77 -0.99
CA GLU A 137 11.04 14.99 -0.98
C GLU A 137 12.56 14.71 -0.99
N LEU A 138 12.97 13.63 -1.67
CA LEU A 138 14.37 13.23 -1.83
C LEU A 138 14.99 13.80 -3.10
N LYS A 139 16.32 13.88 -3.14
CA LYS A 139 17.08 14.33 -4.31
C LYS A 139 17.04 13.27 -5.40
N ILE A 140 16.34 13.56 -6.49
CA ILE A 140 16.12 12.64 -7.61
C ILE A 140 17.45 12.31 -8.32
N ASP A 141 18.31 13.31 -8.46
CA ASP A 141 19.62 13.29 -9.12
C ASP A 141 20.74 12.61 -8.31
N GLU A 142 20.55 12.43 -7.00
CA GLU A 142 21.52 11.76 -6.14
C GLU A 142 21.26 10.25 -6.10
N HIS A 143 22.15 9.45 -6.68
CA HIS A 143 22.05 7.98 -6.76
C HIS A 143 23.17 7.24 -6.02
N SER A 144 24.14 7.95 -5.44
CA SER A 144 25.36 7.38 -4.86
C SER A 144 25.32 7.24 -3.35
N LYS A 145 24.33 7.86 -2.69
CA LYS A 145 24.20 7.87 -1.23
C LYS A 145 22.84 7.33 -0.79
N PRO A 146 22.77 6.64 0.36
CA PRO A 146 21.49 6.33 0.99
C PRO A 146 20.69 7.61 1.27
N GLN A 147 19.38 7.55 1.07
CA GLN A 147 18.46 8.64 1.33
C GLN A 147 17.23 8.12 2.07
N ASP A 148 16.81 8.84 3.11
CA ASP A 148 15.62 8.50 3.90
C ASP A 148 14.64 9.67 3.87
N GLY A 149 13.37 9.35 3.69
CA GLY A 149 12.29 10.32 3.57
C GLY A 149 10.99 9.80 4.15
N ARG A 150 9.95 10.62 4.06
CA ARG A 150 8.60 10.24 4.47
C ARG A 150 7.57 10.98 3.64
N PHE A 151 6.41 10.36 3.46
CA PHE A 151 5.26 11.03 2.87
C PHE A 151 3.97 10.46 3.42
N ARG A 152 2.89 11.24 3.31
CA ARG A 152 1.55 10.77 3.64
C ARG A 152 0.87 10.26 2.39
N TYR A 153 0.30 9.07 2.48
CA TYR A 153 -0.51 8.47 1.44
C TYR A 153 -1.94 8.32 1.93
N GLN A 154 -2.90 8.70 1.10
CA GLN A 154 -4.32 8.57 1.39
C GLN A 154 -4.95 7.61 0.39
N SER A 155 -5.60 6.56 0.90
CA SER A 155 -6.34 5.61 0.09
C SER A 155 -7.61 5.19 0.82
N ALA A 156 -8.75 5.26 0.13
CA ALA A 156 -10.08 4.93 0.68
C ALA A 156 -10.38 5.54 2.07
N GLY A 157 -10.00 6.81 2.27
CA GLY A 157 -10.22 7.53 3.52
C GLY A 157 -9.23 7.22 4.66
N VAL A 158 -8.31 6.26 4.47
CA VAL A 158 -7.26 5.94 5.46
C VAL A 158 -5.99 6.72 5.12
N ILE A 159 -5.47 7.45 6.10
CA ILE A 159 -4.17 8.12 6.02
C ILE A 159 -3.10 7.17 6.56
N VAL A 160 -2.05 6.98 5.77
CA VAL A 160 -0.90 6.14 6.11
C VAL A 160 0.35 7.00 6.01
N ASP A 161 1.13 7.03 7.07
CA ASP A 161 2.47 7.61 7.04
C ASP A 161 3.44 6.58 6.49
N ILE A 162 4.08 6.90 5.37
CA ILE A 162 5.03 6.01 4.72
C ILE A 162 6.42 6.54 4.99
N ARG A 163 7.28 5.72 5.59
CA ARG A 163 8.72 5.99 5.69
C ARG A 163 9.43 5.30 4.54
N VAL A 164 10.30 6.02 3.86
CA VAL A 164 11.00 5.55 2.68
C VAL A 164 12.50 5.55 2.95
N SER A 165 13.17 4.47 2.55
CA SER A 165 14.62 4.38 2.50
C SER A 165 15.03 3.94 1.10
N VAL A 166 15.94 4.67 0.49
CA VAL A 166 16.52 4.39 -0.82
C VAL A 166 18.01 4.15 -0.65
N MET A 167 18.50 3.00 -1.09
CA MET A 167 19.89 2.60 -0.93
C MET A 167 20.51 2.22 -2.28
N PRO A 168 21.69 2.76 -2.65
CA PRO A 168 22.42 2.32 -3.83
C PRO A 168 22.80 0.84 -3.73
N THR A 169 22.63 0.09 -4.82
CA THR A 169 23.05 -1.31 -4.96
C THR A 169 23.75 -1.53 -6.30
N PHE A 170 24.29 -2.73 -6.54
CA PHE A 170 25.06 -3.04 -7.74
C PHE A 170 24.28 -2.82 -9.06
N TYR A 171 22.97 -3.08 -9.08
CA TYR A 171 22.16 -2.99 -10.30
C TYR A 171 21.28 -1.73 -10.40
N GLY A 172 21.33 -0.85 -9.39
CA GLY A 172 20.48 0.34 -9.25
C GLY A 172 20.11 0.58 -7.79
N GLU A 173 19.06 1.35 -7.53
CA GLU A 173 18.66 1.68 -6.15
C GLU A 173 17.61 0.71 -5.60
N LYS A 174 17.81 0.23 -4.37
CA LYS A 174 16.82 -0.54 -3.62
C LYS A 174 15.94 0.43 -2.83
N ILE A 175 14.63 0.22 -2.87
CA ILE A 175 13.66 1.02 -2.12
C ILE A 175 13.02 0.13 -1.06
N VAL A 176 12.91 0.63 0.16
CA VAL A 176 12.09 0.05 1.23
C VAL A 176 11.11 1.10 1.71
N MET A 177 9.83 0.75 1.73
CA MET A 177 8.77 1.62 2.25
C MET A 177 8.10 0.93 3.44
N ARG A 178 8.14 1.55 4.62
CA ARG A 178 7.42 1.09 5.81
C ARG A 178 6.09 1.81 5.93
N LEU A 179 5.02 1.02 6.01
CA LEU A 179 3.64 1.50 6.05
C LEU A 179 3.20 1.63 7.51
N LEU A 180 3.18 2.86 8.04
CA LEU A 180 2.70 3.16 9.38
C LEU A 180 1.25 3.59 9.30
N ARG A 181 0.36 2.65 9.63
CA ARG A 181 -1.06 2.94 9.76
C ARG A 181 -1.24 3.83 10.98
N SER A 182 -1.79 5.02 10.79
CA SER A 182 -2.20 5.85 11.92
C SER A 182 -3.31 5.12 12.67
N THR A 183 -2.98 4.52 13.81
CA THR A 183 -3.97 4.01 14.75
C THR A 183 -4.70 5.19 15.35
N ALA A 184 -6.02 5.28 15.15
CA ALA A 184 -6.85 6.38 15.63
C ALA A 184 -6.86 6.52 17.17
N ARG A 185 -6.38 5.52 17.91
CA ARG A 185 -6.34 5.51 19.37
C ARG A 185 -5.19 4.64 19.90
N PRO A 186 -4.49 5.06 20.97
CA PRO A 186 -3.59 4.20 21.73
C PRO A 186 -4.32 2.98 22.27
N LEU A 187 -3.74 1.79 22.09
CA LEU A 187 -4.29 0.56 22.66
C LEU A 187 -4.08 0.53 24.17
N SER A 188 -5.09 0.06 24.90
CA SER A 188 -4.95 -0.30 26.31
C SER A 188 -4.08 -1.56 26.46
N PHE A 189 -3.51 -1.76 27.65
CA PHE A 189 -2.70 -2.97 27.94
C PHE A 189 -3.48 -4.27 27.70
N ARG A 190 -4.78 -4.28 27.97
CA ARG A 190 -5.66 -5.42 27.71
C ARG A 190 -5.83 -5.70 26.22
N GLU A 191 -6.01 -4.66 25.41
CA GLU A 191 -6.10 -4.78 23.94
C GLU A 191 -4.76 -5.23 23.31
N LEU A 192 -3.63 -4.96 23.98
CA LEU A 192 -2.32 -5.51 23.62
C LEU A 192 -2.16 -6.99 24.00
N GLY A 193 -3.15 -7.59 24.66
CA GLY A 193 -3.14 -9.00 25.07
C GLY A 193 -2.54 -9.24 26.46
N MET A 194 -2.34 -8.20 27.27
CA MET A 194 -1.91 -8.39 28.66
C MET A 194 -3.06 -8.95 29.50
N LEU A 195 -2.74 -9.92 30.36
CA LEU A 195 -3.67 -10.41 31.38
C LEU A 195 -4.04 -9.28 32.36
N ASP A 196 -5.22 -9.34 32.95
CA ASP A 196 -5.75 -8.28 33.82
C ASP A 196 -4.81 -7.93 34.98
N ASP A 197 -4.21 -8.94 35.61
CA ASP A 197 -3.28 -8.74 36.73
C ASP A 197 -1.98 -8.06 36.27
N THR A 198 -1.48 -8.44 35.09
CA THR A 198 -0.29 -7.83 34.49
C THR A 198 -0.55 -6.39 34.07
N ALA A 199 -1.70 -6.12 33.43
CA ALA A 199 -2.12 -4.78 33.03
C ALA A 199 -2.25 -3.88 34.27
N LYS A 200 -2.91 -4.35 35.33
CA LYS A 200 -3.06 -3.61 36.59
C LYS A 200 -1.70 -3.34 37.25
N PHE A 201 -0.84 -4.36 37.34
CA PHE A 201 0.51 -4.19 37.85
C PHE A 201 1.29 -3.11 37.08
N LEU A 202 1.23 -3.12 35.75
CA LEU A 202 1.90 -2.11 34.94
C LEU A 202 1.28 -0.73 35.15
N GLU A 203 -0.05 -0.61 35.13
CA GLU A 203 -0.80 0.64 35.37
C GLU A 203 -0.48 1.28 36.72
N ASP A 204 -0.32 0.48 37.77
CA ASP A 204 0.02 0.97 39.11
C ASP A 204 1.49 1.44 39.18
N ASN A 205 2.40 0.75 38.49
CA ASN A 205 3.81 1.10 38.49
C ASN A 205 4.14 2.33 37.62
N ILE A 206 3.51 2.49 36.45
CA ILE A 206 3.75 3.66 35.58
C ILE A 206 3.25 4.98 36.18
N LYS A 207 2.34 4.93 37.18
CA LYS A 207 1.81 6.11 37.89
C LYS A 207 2.70 6.56 39.05
N LYS A 208 3.75 5.80 39.40
CA LYS A 208 4.66 6.17 40.49
C LYS A 208 5.47 7.41 40.09
N SER A 209 5.73 8.29 41.06
CA SER A 209 6.46 9.55 40.83
C SER A 209 7.95 9.37 40.58
N TYR A 210 8.49 8.17 40.82
CA TYR A 210 9.88 7.82 40.59
C TYR A 210 10.02 6.33 40.25
N GLY A 211 11.06 6.00 39.50
CA GLY A 211 11.35 4.65 39.02
C GLY A 211 11.71 4.65 37.54
N MET A 212 12.20 3.52 37.06
CA MET A 212 12.53 3.29 35.66
C MET A 212 11.69 2.14 35.13
N VAL A 213 11.02 2.36 34.00
CA VAL A 213 10.31 1.30 33.27
C VAL A 213 11.08 1.04 31.99
N LEU A 214 11.58 -0.18 31.84
CA LEU A 214 12.31 -0.62 30.66
C LEU A 214 11.42 -1.55 29.85
N VAL A 215 11.07 -1.12 28.63
CA VAL A 215 10.39 -1.97 27.66
C VAL A 215 11.45 -2.53 26.74
N THR A 216 11.76 -3.81 26.90
CA THR A 216 12.77 -4.52 26.11
C THR A 216 12.09 -5.48 25.15
N GLY A 217 12.55 -5.50 23.91
CA GLY A 217 12.19 -6.48 22.90
C GLY A 217 13.35 -6.65 21.91
N PRO A 218 13.39 -7.75 21.15
CA PRO A 218 14.36 -7.95 20.07
C PRO A 218 14.16 -6.97 18.90
#